data_AF-B4DI10-F1
#
_entry.id   AF-B4DI10-F1
#
_cell.length_a   1.000
_cell.length_b   1.000
_cell.length_c   1.000
_cell.angle_alpha   90.00
_cell.angle_beta   90.00
_cell.angle_gamma   90.00
#
_symmetry.space_group_name_H-M   'P 1'
#
loop_
_entity.id
_entity.type
_entity.pdbx_description
1 polymer ?
#
loop_
_entity_poly.entity_id
_entity_poly.type
_entity_poly.pdbx_seq_one_letter_code
_entity_poly.pdbx_strand_id
1 'polypeptide(L)'
;MLYRYVLELLQTRRFCRLRVVGTIFDSAPGDSNLVGALRALAAILERRAAMLRLLLLVAFALVVVLFHVLLAPITALFHTHFYDRLQDAGSRWPELYLYSRADEVVLARDIERMVEARLARRVLARSVDFVSSAHVSHLRDYPTYYTSLCVDFMRNCVRC
;
A
#
# COMPACT_ATOMS: atom_id res chain seq x y z
N MET A 1 -3.44 -6.97 -4.64
CA MET A 1 -2.66 -6.32 -5.72
C MET A 1 -1.25 -6.91 -5.77
N LEU A 2 -0.55 -6.72 -6.90
CA LEU A 2 0.69 -7.39 -7.37
C LEU A 2 1.64 -7.96 -6.31
N TYR A 3 1.93 -7.23 -5.23
CA TYR A 3 2.88 -7.65 -4.18
C TYR A 3 2.57 -9.03 -3.58
N ARG A 4 1.29 -9.37 -3.34
CA ARG A 4 0.92 -10.72 -2.87
C ARG A 4 1.38 -11.81 -3.82
N TYR A 5 1.14 -11.62 -5.11
CA TYR A 5 1.53 -12.57 -6.14
C TYR A 5 3.05 -12.64 -6.28
N VAL A 6 3.74 -11.49 -6.15
CA VAL A 6 5.21 -11.47 -6.10
C VAL A 6 5.72 -12.30 -4.92
N LEU A 7 5.18 -12.09 -3.71
CA LEU A 7 5.55 -12.89 -2.53
C LEU A 7 5.32 -14.39 -2.74
N GLU A 8 4.14 -14.77 -3.24
CA GLU A 8 3.80 -16.18 -3.50
C GLU A 8 4.72 -16.78 -4.56
N LEU A 9 5.01 -16.05 -5.64
CA LEU A 9 5.95 -16.49 -6.68
C LEU A 9 7.37 -16.64 -6.13
N LEU A 10 7.83 -15.73 -5.28
CA LEU A 10 9.15 -15.81 -4.65
C LEU A 10 9.31 -17.06 -3.77
N GLN A 11 8.20 -17.60 -3.24
CA GLN A 11 8.21 -18.84 -2.47
C GLN A 11 8.20 -20.10 -3.36
N THR A 12 7.96 -19.97 -4.66
CA THR A 12 8.01 -21.12 -5.59
C THR A 12 9.45 -21.54 -5.89
N ARG A 13 9.63 -22.82 -6.25
CA ARG A 13 10.95 -23.35 -6.66
C ARG A 13 11.56 -22.63 -7.86
N ARG A 14 10.77 -21.92 -8.66
CA ARG A 14 11.24 -21.16 -9.83
C ARG A 14 12.17 -20.00 -9.44
N PHE A 15 11.96 -19.41 -8.26
CA PHE A 15 12.72 -18.25 -7.78
C PHE A 15 13.58 -18.58 -6.55
N CYS A 16 13.89 -19.85 -6.30
CA CYS A 16 14.66 -20.29 -5.12
C CYS A 16 16.08 -19.70 -5.03
N ARG A 17 16.61 -19.15 -6.13
CA ARG A 17 17.92 -18.47 -6.17
C ARG A 17 17.83 -16.96 -5.92
N LEU A 18 16.64 -16.37 -6.00
CA LEU A 18 16.48 -14.94 -5.74
C LEU A 18 16.46 -14.72 -4.23
N ARG A 19 17.49 -14.06 -3.71
CA ARG A 19 17.56 -13.67 -2.30
C ARG A 19 17.06 -12.24 -2.15
N VAL A 20 15.86 -12.08 -1.62
CA VAL A 20 15.35 -10.77 -1.22
C VAL A 20 15.95 -10.41 0.13
N VAL A 21 16.61 -9.25 0.17
CA VAL A 21 17.33 -8.76 1.36
C VAL A 21 16.53 -7.72 2.15
N GLY A 22 15.45 -7.19 1.57
CA GLY A 22 14.57 -6.22 2.19
C GLY A 22 13.49 -5.72 1.24
N THR A 23 12.48 -5.06 1.78
CA THR A 23 11.37 -4.46 1.01
C THR A 23 11.18 -3.00 1.41
N ILE A 24 10.99 -2.12 0.42
CA ILE A 24 10.53 -0.74 0.64
C ILE A 24 9.11 -0.62 0.11
N PHE A 25 8.21 -0.09 0.93
CA PHE A 25 6.87 0.31 0.56
C PHE A 25 6.82 1.83 0.46
N ASP A 26 6.32 2.34 -0.66
CA ASP A 26 6.10 3.76 -0.89
C ASP A 26 4.60 4.01 -1.02
N SER A 27 4.05 4.84 -0.13
CA SER A 27 2.63 5.20 -0.08
C SER A 27 1.69 3.98 -0.04
N ALA A 28 2.13 2.91 0.62
CA ALA A 28 1.45 1.62 0.68
C ALA A 28 1.91 0.84 1.93
N PRO A 29 1.19 -0.22 2.34
CA PRO A 29 -0.12 -0.69 1.85
C PRO A 29 -1.28 0.07 2.51
N GLY A 30 -2.36 0.32 1.75
CA GLY A 30 -3.62 0.85 2.28
C GLY A 30 -4.70 -0.24 2.38
N ASP A 31 -5.60 -0.09 3.34
CA ASP A 31 -6.79 -0.93 3.41
C ASP A 31 -7.72 -0.57 2.23
N SER A 32 -7.77 -1.46 1.25
CA SER A 32 -8.45 -1.26 -0.03
C SER A 32 -9.97 -1.42 0.12
N ASN A 33 -10.60 -0.53 0.88
CA ASN A 33 -12.04 -0.47 1.05
C ASN A 33 -12.69 0.52 0.06
N LEU A 34 -14.02 0.44 -0.09
CA LEU A 34 -14.81 1.33 -0.96
C LEU A 34 -14.56 2.81 -0.67
N VAL A 35 -14.30 3.14 0.60
CA VAL A 35 -14.01 4.50 1.02
C VAL A 35 -12.66 4.97 0.48
N GLY A 36 -11.63 4.13 0.51
CA GLY A 36 -10.32 4.41 -0.11
C GLY A 36 -10.44 4.62 -1.62
N ALA A 37 -11.22 3.78 -2.32
CA ALA A 37 -11.47 3.94 -3.75
C ALA A 37 -12.19 5.27 -4.08
N LEU A 38 -13.20 5.64 -3.28
CA LEU A 38 -13.89 6.92 -3.41
C LEU A 38 -12.96 8.11 -3.11
N ARG A 39 -12.07 8.01 -2.12
CA ARG A 39 -11.06 9.05 -1.84
C ARG A 39 -10.08 9.22 -2.99
N ALA A 40 -9.55 8.12 -3.51
CA ALA A 40 -8.66 8.15 -4.67
C ALA A 40 -9.33 8.84 -5.88
N LEU A 41 -10.59 8.48 -6.17
CA LEU A 41 -11.36 9.14 -7.21
C LEU A 41 -11.63 10.62 -6.89
N ALA A 42 -11.92 10.94 -5.63
CA ALA A 42 -12.15 12.31 -5.20
C ALA A 42 -10.90 13.18 -5.35
N ALA A 43 -9.70 12.65 -5.07
CA ALA A 43 -8.42 13.34 -5.26
C ALA A 43 -8.15 13.61 -6.75
N ILE A 44 -8.42 12.63 -7.63
CA ILE A 44 -8.31 12.81 -9.09
C ILE A 44 -9.27 13.90 -9.60
N LEU A 45 -10.47 13.96 -9.04
CA LEU A 45 -11.53 14.89 -9.45
C LEU A 45 -11.49 16.25 -8.73
N GLU A 46 -10.48 16.53 -7.90
CA GLU A 46 -10.41 17.74 -7.07
C GLU A 46 -10.60 19.02 -7.90
N ARG A 47 -10.02 19.08 -9.11
CA ARG A 47 -10.05 20.26 -9.99
C ARG A 47 -11.30 20.38 -10.86
N ARG A 48 -12.32 19.54 -10.66
CA ARG A 48 -13.56 19.53 -11.45
C ARG A 48 -14.68 20.31 -10.75
N ALA A 49 -15.65 20.80 -11.53
CA ALA A 49 -16.83 21.47 -10.99
C ALA A 49 -17.55 20.54 -9.98
N ALA A 50 -18.01 21.09 -8.86
CA ALA A 50 -18.56 20.32 -7.74
C ALA A 50 -19.70 19.38 -8.15
N MET A 51 -20.59 19.83 -9.04
CA MET A 51 -21.70 19.02 -9.57
C MET A 51 -21.19 17.81 -10.37
N LEU A 52 -20.20 18.02 -11.24
CA LEU A 52 -19.61 16.95 -12.04
C LEU A 52 -18.83 15.96 -11.15
N ARG A 53 -18.08 16.48 -10.17
CA ARG A 53 -17.37 15.65 -9.18
C ARG A 53 -18.35 14.76 -8.41
N LEU A 54 -19.45 15.34 -7.91
CA LEU A 54 -20.49 14.59 -7.19
C LEU A 54 -21.13 13.53 -8.08
N LEU A 55 -21.52 13.90 -9.31
CA LEU A 55 -22.14 12.97 -10.27
C LEU A 55 -21.23 11.78 -10.57
N LEU A 56 -19.94 12.02 -10.82
CA LEU A 56 -18.96 10.96 -11.08
C LEU A 56 -18.70 10.08 -9.87
N LEU A 57 -18.64 10.65 -8.66
CA LEU A 57 -18.50 9.88 -7.41
C LEU A 57 -19.72 8.98 -7.15
N VAL A 58 -20.93 9.51 -7.36
CA VAL A 58 -22.18 8.73 -7.22
C VAL A 58 -22.25 7.63 -8.26
N ALA A 59 -21.95 7.94 -9.54
CA ALA A 59 -21.93 6.94 -10.61
C ALA A 59 -20.92 5.83 -10.31
N PHE A 60 -19.71 6.18 -9.86
CA PHE A 60 -18.71 5.21 -9.45
C PHE A 60 -19.18 4.34 -8.28
N ALA A 61 -19.74 4.96 -7.23
CA ALA A 61 -20.27 4.22 -6.08
C ALA A 61 -21.38 3.24 -6.50
N LEU A 62 -22.31 3.66 -7.36
CA LEU A 62 -23.37 2.80 -7.90
C LEU A 62 -22.81 1.62 -8.69
N VAL A 63 -21.84 1.88 -9.58
CA VAL A 63 -21.17 0.84 -10.36
C VAL A 63 -20.47 -0.15 -9.45
N VAL A 64 -19.72 0.33 -8.45
CA VAL A 64 -19.01 -0.56 -7.52
C VAL A 64 -19.99 -1.35 -6.66
N VAL A 65 -21.09 -0.76 -6.18
CA VAL A 65 -22.13 -1.49 -5.43
C VAL A 65 -22.80 -2.53 -6.31
N LEU A 66 -23.14 -2.21 -7.57
CA LEU A 66 -23.72 -3.15 -8.52
C LEU A 66 -22.77 -4.33 -8.78
N PHE A 67 -21.49 -4.03 -9.05
CA PHE A 67 -20.47 -5.07 -9.22
C PHE A 67 -20.28 -5.86 -7.94
N HIS A 68 -20.32 -5.24 -6.76
CA HIS A 68 -20.19 -5.95 -5.50
C HIS A 68 -21.40 -6.85 -5.26
N VAL A 69 -22.64 -6.41 -5.45
CA VAL A 69 -23.82 -7.29 -5.29
C VAL A 69 -23.80 -8.45 -6.30
N LEU A 70 -23.40 -8.18 -7.55
CA LEU A 70 -23.38 -9.19 -8.61
C LEU A 70 -22.20 -10.16 -8.52
N LEU A 71 -21.02 -9.68 -8.14
CA LEU A 71 -19.77 -10.44 -8.12
C LEU A 71 -19.30 -10.82 -6.71
N ALA A 72 -19.82 -10.25 -5.63
CA ALA A 72 -19.45 -10.58 -4.24
C ALA A 72 -19.45 -12.08 -3.97
N PRO A 73 -20.49 -12.87 -4.32
CA PRO A 73 -20.47 -14.32 -4.04
C PRO A 73 -19.34 -15.05 -4.79
N ILE A 74 -18.93 -14.55 -5.95
CA ILE A 74 -17.81 -15.09 -6.73
C ILE A 74 -16.48 -14.63 -6.14
N THR A 75 -16.35 -13.36 -5.78
CA THR A 75 -15.12 -12.79 -5.23
C THR A 75 -14.84 -13.23 -3.79
N ALA A 76 -15.87 -13.48 -2.98
CA ALA A 76 -15.73 -13.92 -1.58
C ALA A 76 -15.06 -15.30 -1.46
N LEU A 77 -15.12 -16.13 -2.51
CA LEU A 77 -14.42 -17.42 -2.57
C LEU A 77 -12.90 -17.27 -2.78
N PHE A 78 -12.42 -16.12 -3.26
CA PHE A 78 -11.02 -15.92 -3.66
C PHE A 78 -10.34 -14.71 -2.99
N HIS A 79 -11.10 -13.81 -2.37
CA HIS A 79 -10.58 -12.57 -1.79
C HIS A 79 -10.59 -12.60 -0.25
N THR A 80 -9.56 -13.18 0.35
CA THR A 80 -9.09 -12.66 1.64
C THR A 80 -8.52 -11.25 1.40
N HIS A 81 -8.90 -10.26 2.21
CA HIS A 81 -8.41 -8.89 2.08
C HIS A 81 -6.88 -8.91 1.97
N PHE A 82 -6.35 -8.35 0.87
CA PHE A 82 -4.92 -8.32 0.57
C PHE A 82 -4.11 -7.74 1.74
N TYR A 83 -4.68 -6.72 2.37
CA TYR A 83 -4.11 -6.04 3.52
C TYR A 83 -3.90 -7.02 4.68
N ASP A 84 -4.92 -7.79 5.06
CA ASP A 84 -4.83 -8.81 6.12
C ASP A 84 -3.78 -9.89 5.79
N ARG A 85 -3.75 -10.36 4.54
CA ARG A 85 -2.74 -11.33 4.09
C ARG A 85 -1.32 -10.80 4.19
N LEU A 86 -1.14 -9.50 3.95
CA LEU A 86 0.16 -8.87 4.04
C LEU A 86 0.61 -8.70 5.49
N GLN A 87 -0.30 -8.38 6.41
CA GLN A 87 -0.03 -8.42 7.86
C GLN A 87 0.51 -9.80 8.25
N ASP A 88 -0.14 -10.85 7.77
CA ASP A 88 0.21 -12.24 8.07
C ASP A 88 1.32 -12.84 7.19
N ALA A 89 1.91 -12.10 6.26
CA ALA A 89 2.87 -12.63 5.30
C ALA A 89 4.02 -13.39 5.98
N GLY A 90 4.39 -14.54 5.39
CA GLY A 90 5.45 -15.42 5.91
C GLY A 90 6.86 -14.87 5.71
N SER A 91 7.03 -13.78 4.97
CA SER A 91 8.33 -13.12 4.80
C SER A 91 8.85 -12.58 6.15
N ARG A 92 10.17 -12.62 6.32
CA ARG A 92 10.89 -12.17 7.52
C ARG A 92 12.03 -11.20 7.21
N TRP A 93 12.14 -10.74 5.96
CA TRP A 93 13.11 -9.73 5.56
C TRP A 93 12.80 -8.36 6.19
N PRO A 94 13.80 -7.49 6.36
CA PRO A 94 13.58 -6.11 6.79
C PRO A 94 12.61 -5.36 5.87
N GLU A 95 11.80 -4.48 6.45
CA GLU A 95 10.77 -3.71 5.76
C GLU A 95 10.91 -2.22 6.10
N LEU A 96 10.81 -1.34 5.10
CA LEU A 96 10.77 0.11 5.24
C LEU A 96 9.47 0.65 4.65
N TYR A 97 8.72 1.41 5.43
CA TYR A 97 7.46 2.03 5.05
C TYR A 97 7.64 3.55 4.94
N LEU A 98 7.48 4.08 3.74
CA LEU A 98 7.53 5.51 3.44
C LEU A 98 6.10 5.98 3.21
N TYR A 99 5.64 6.94 4.01
CA TYR A 99 4.26 7.40 3.97
C TYR A 99 4.14 8.87 4.38
N SER A 100 2.95 9.44 4.25
CA SER A 100 2.66 10.78 4.76
C SER A 100 1.29 10.85 5.40
N ARG A 101 1.17 11.55 6.52
CA ARG A 101 -0.15 11.91 7.09
C ARG A 101 -0.99 12.81 6.17
N ALA A 102 -0.39 13.48 5.19
CA ALA A 102 -1.11 14.24 4.15
C ALA A 102 -1.50 13.40 2.93
N ASP A 103 -1.22 12.10 2.92
CA ASP A 103 -1.69 11.20 1.87
C ASP A 103 -3.22 10.96 2.00
N GLU A 104 -3.96 11.50 1.04
CA GLU A 104 -5.43 11.37 0.98
C GLU A 104 -5.89 10.02 0.41
N VAL A 105 -5.00 9.25 -0.21
CA VAL A 105 -5.29 7.99 -0.88
C VAL A 105 -5.04 6.81 0.07
N VAL A 106 -3.85 6.74 0.65
CA VAL A 106 -3.47 5.73 1.64
C VAL A 106 -3.25 6.39 2.98
N LEU A 107 -4.11 6.06 3.94
CA LEU A 107 -4.06 6.72 5.24
C LEU A 107 -2.85 6.25 6.05
N ALA A 108 -2.19 7.19 6.74
CA ALA A 108 -1.12 6.91 7.69
C ALA A 108 -1.46 5.80 8.69
N ARG A 109 -2.69 5.81 9.25
CA ARG A 109 -3.14 4.78 10.20
C ARG A 109 -3.12 3.36 9.63
N ASP A 110 -3.37 3.20 8.33
CA ASP A 110 -3.36 1.88 7.68
C ASP A 110 -1.91 1.39 7.56
N ILE A 111 -0.96 2.29 7.35
CA ILE A 111 0.46 1.93 7.30
C ILE A 111 1.00 1.66 8.71
N GLU A 112 0.65 2.48 9.69
CA GLU A 112 1.01 2.28 11.10
C GLU A 112 0.52 0.93 11.62
N ARG A 113 -0.76 0.59 11.38
CA ARG A 113 -1.32 -0.72 11.75
C ARG A 113 -0.62 -1.88 11.03
N MET A 114 -0.16 -1.69 9.79
CA MET A 114 0.63 -2.70 9.10
C MET A 114 1.98 -2.89 9.81
N VAL A 115 2.72 -1.80 10.07
CA VAL A 115 4.02 -1.83 10.75
C VAL A 115 3.91 -2.55 12.09
N GLU A 116 2.90 -2.23 12.91
CA GLU A 116 2.62 -2.91 14.18
C GLU A 116 2.43 -4.42 14.01
N ALA A 117 1.60 -4.83 13.04
CA ALA A 117 1.35 -6.24 12.77
C ALA A 117 2.62 -6.99 12.34
N ARG A 118 3.51 -6.34 11.57
CA ARG A 118 4.78 -6.92 11.13
C ARG A 118 5.79 -7.02 12.27
N LEU A 119 5.90 -5.98 13.11
CA LEU A 119 6.73 -5.99 14.32
C LEU A 119 6.29 -7.09 15.30
N ALA A 120 4.99 -7.28 15.50
CA ALA A 120 4.45 -8.36 16.33
C ALA A 120 4.87 -9.76 15.85
N ARG A 121 5.17 -9.91 14.55
CA ARG A 121 5.67 -11.13 13.92
C ARG A 121 7.20 -11.21 13.86
N ARG A 122 7.90 -10.34 14.61
CA ARG A 122 9.37 -10.24 14.69
C ARG A 122 10.03 -9.90 13.35
N VAL A 123 9.32 -9.18 12.48
CA VAL A 123 9.89 -8.62 11.27
C VAL A 123 10.52 -7.27 11.60
N LEU A 124 11.72 -7.01 11.10
CA LEU A 124 12.38 -5.72 11.27
C LEU A 124 11.69 -4.67 10.39
N ALA A 125 10.66 -4.00 10.92
CA ALA A 125 9.92 -2.97 10.21
C ALA A 125 10.30 -1.57 10.71
N ARG A 126 10.59 -0.65 9.79
CA ARG A 126 10.82 0.77 10.04
C ARG A 126 9.81 1.58 9.24
N SER A 127 9.37 2.71 9.77
CA SER A 127 8.45 3.60 9.06
C SER A 127 8.91 5.06 9.17
N VAL A 128 8.58 5.84 8.14
CA VAL A 128 8.90 7.27 8.04
C VAL A 128 7.69 8.02 7.52
N ASP A 129 7.22 8.98 8.31
CA ASP A 129 6.18 9.93 7.94
C ASP A 129 6.79 11.21 7.36
N PHE A 130 6.47 11.53 6.11
CA PHE A 130 6.86 12.75 5.41
C PHE A 130 5.96 13.94 5.72
N VAL A 131 4.93 13.76 6.56
CA VAL A 131 4.03 14.78 7.13
C VAL A 131 3.11 15.48 6.12
N SER A 132 3.66 16.03 5.02
CA SER A 132 2.93 16.92 4.09
C SER A 132 3.00 16.55 2.61
N SER A 133 3.79 15.57 2.20
CA SER A 133 3.81 15.15 0.78
C SER A 133 2.52 14.41 0.39
N ALA A 134 2.06 14.64 -0.84
CA ALA A 134 0.94 13.91 -1.41
C ALA A 134 1.30 12.43 -1.69
N HIS A 135 0.28 11.63 -2.02
CA HIS A 135 0.42 10.23 -2.44
C HIS A 135 1.48 10.07 -3.55
N VAL A 136 2.43 9.15 -3.35
CA VAL A 136 3.50 8.80 -4.33
C VAL A 136 4.35 10.01 -4.72
N SER A 137 4.40 11.04 -3.87
CA SER A 137 5.12 12.28 -4.14
C SER A 137 6.32 12.50 -3.23
N HIS A 138 6.65 11.56 -2.34
CA HIS A 138 7.72 11.71 -1.36
C HIS A 138 9.09 12.03 -1.99
N LEU A 139 9.45 11.32 -3.08
CA LEU A 139 10.68 11.60 -3.83
C LEU A 139 10.66 12.99 -4.50
N ARG A 140 9.51 13.43 -4.99
CA ARG A 140 9.36 14.73 -5.65
C ARG A 140 9.50 15.87 -4.65
N ASP A 141 8.82 15.75 -3.52
CA ASP A 141 8.70 16.81 -2.53
C ASP A 141 9.92 16.84 -1.58
N TYR A 142 10.57 15.70 -1.34
CA TYR A 142 11.72 15.54 -0.44
C TYR A 142 12.85 14.68 -1.05
N PRO A 143 13.44 15.05 -2.20
CA PRO A 143 14.33 14.18 -2.96
C PRO A 143 15.54 13.70 -2.18
N THR A 144 16.27 14.61 -1.52
CA THR A 144 17.48 14.26 -0.77
C THR A 144 17.17 13.32 0.40
N TYR A 145 16.10 13.62 1.15
CA TYR A 145 15.72 12.83 2.33
C TYR A 145 15.17 11.45 1.94
N TYR A 146 14.29 11.40 0.94
CA TYR A 146 13.78 10.15 0.40
C TYR A 146 14.91 9.24 -0.10
N THR A 147 15.82 9.79 -0.90
CA THR A 147 16.95 9.02 -1.44
C THR A 147 17.89 8.54 -0.34
N SER A 148 18.20 9.36 0.68
CA SER A 148 19.06 8.92 1.78
C SER A 148 18.44 7.74 2.54
N LEU A 149 17.14 7.79 2.84
CA LEU A 149 16.43 6.70 3.53
C LEU A 149 16.50 5.38 2.73
N CYS A 150 16.22 5.45 1.43
CA CYS A 150 16.27 4.29 0.54
C CYS A 150 17.69 3.71 0.45
N VAL A 151 18.70 4.56 0.24
CA VAL A 151 20.10 4.13 0.10
C VAL A 151 20.62 3.54 1.40
N ASP A 152 20.33 4.15 2.54
CA ASP A 152 20.78 3.66 3.84
C ASP A 152 20.10 2.33 4.19
N PHE A 153 18.80 2.19 3.92
CA PHE A 153 18.09 0.92 4.08
C PHE A 153 18.70 -0.18 3.21
N MET A 154 18.92 0.08 1.92
CA MET A 154 19.55 -0.89 1.01
C MET A 154 20.94 -1.29 1.48
N ARG A 155 21.78 -0.32 1.89
CA ARG A 155 23.13 -0.61 2.42
C ARG A 155 23.08 -1.48 3.66
N ASN A 156 22.14 -1.25 4.57
CA ASN A 156 21.97 -2.06 5.76
C ASN A 156 21.52 -3.48 5.40
N CYS A 157 20.55 -3.64 4.49
CA CYS A 157 20.05 -4.94 4.06
C CYS A 157 21.11 -5.81 3.37
N VAL A 158 22.01 -5.23 2.57
CA VAL A 158 23.03 -5.99 1.82
C VAL A 158 24.24 -6.36 2.69
N ARG A 159 24.48 -5.65 3.80
CA ARG A 159 25.57 -5.93 4.73
C ARG A 159 25.23 -6.99 5.78
N CYS A 160 23.96 -7.39 5.87
CA CYS A 160 23.47 -8.44 6.78
C CYS A 160 23.69 -9.86 6.23
#